data_AF-A0A8H6MKE0-F1
#
_entry.id   AF-A0A8H6MKE0-F1
#
_cell.length_a   1.000
_cell.length_b   1.000
_cell.length_c   1.000
_cell.angle_alpha   90.00
_cell.angle_beta   90.00
_cell.angle_gamma   90.00
#
_symmetry.space_group_name_H-M   'P 1'
#
loop_
_entity.id
_entity.type
_entity.pdbx_description
1 polymer ?
#
loop_
_entity_poly.entity_id
_entity_poly.type
_entity_poly.pdbx_seq_one_letter_code
_entity_poly.pdbx_strand_id
1 'polypeptide(L)'
;MARQGSFLSGFFLFSLWSILCQALDLYRADSRPYSTMQASKGQSTFGIATPDTSLWNHVNGASNGFSKDEDGYVSTTTDINLARTWVRQFLGGNGFIYRIHSAPNMIDCQATLGKYNPYPQEKEFAALGGIKDNQIISWIPVRNNVAAAEEKNPFYQANIYGNMGTGGAQPKLAAFPPGHAAWREAPWSQFSSCPRRAARDFFIEKRQCGPAKSNQAFAAEHLDYVDSVCPGCQ
;
A
#
# COMPACT_ATOMS: atom_id res chain seq x y z
N MET A 1 0.34 12.89 -62.45
CA MET A 1 0.49 11.83 -61.43
C MET A 1 1.50 12.29 -60.39
N ALA A 2 1.07 12.43 -59.14
CA ALA A 2 1.85 12.23 -57.89
C ALA A 2 1.10 12.93 -56.75
N ARG A 3 0.34 12.14 -55.98
CA ARG A 3 -0.27 12.55 -54.70
C ARG A 3 0.84 12.65 -53.66
N GLN A 4 0.98 13.81 -53.02
CA GLN A 4 1.76 13.93 -51.78
C GLN A 4 1.01 13.20 -50.67
N GLY A 5 1.63 12.14 -50.15
CA GLY A 5 1.16 11.44 -48.97
C GLY A 5 1.57 12.20 -47.72
N SER A 6 0.59 12.63 -46.93
CA SER A 6 0.80 13.17 -45.59
C SER A 6 1.32 12.06 -44.68
N PHE A 7 2.56 12.17 -44.22
CA PHE A 7 3.09 11.40 -43.11
C PHE A 7 2.39 11.87 -41.82
N LEU A 8 1.44 11.08 -41.31
CA LEU A 8 0.94 11.21 -39.95
C LEU A 8 1.98 10.55 -39.02
N SER A 9 2.88 11.35 -38.45
CA SER A 9 3.66 10.94 -37.27
C SER A 9 2.71 10.80 -36.09
N GLY A 10 2.31 9.56 -35.79
CA GLY A 10 1.63 9.22 -34.56
C GLY A 10 2.56 9.43 -33.37
N PHE A 11 2.32 10.48 -32.59
CA PHE A 11 2.91 10.63 -31.27
C PHE A 11 2.36 9.51 -30.37
N PHE A 12 3.18 8.48 -30.15
CA PHE A 12 2.99 7.57 -29.01
C PHE A 12 3.16 8.41 -27.74
N LEU A 13 2.04 8.78 -27.10
CA LEU A 13 2.03 9.20 -25.71
C LEU A 13 2.31 7.96 -24.86
N PHE A 14 3.58 7.54 -24.80
CA PHE A 14 4.04 6.78 -23.65
C PHE A 14 3.89 7.71 -22.45
N SER A 15 2.98 7.35 -21.56
CA SER A 15 2.88 7.92 -20.23
C SER A 15 4.24 7.79 -19.53
N LEU A 16 5.06 8.83 -19.62
CA LEU A 16 6.22 9.05 -18.76
C LEU A 16 5.70 9.41 -17.36
N TRP A 17 5.14 8.41 -16.68
CA TRP A 17 4.87 8.39 -15.24
C TRP A 17 5.93 7.61 -14.48
N SER A 18 7.05 7.33 -15.14
CA SER A 18 8.21 6.66 -14.58
C SER A 18 9.36 7.64 -14.68
N ILE A 19 9.84 8.14 -13.54
CA ILE A 19 11.20 8.64 -13.23
C ILE A 19 11.02 9.62 -12.08
N LEU A 20 10.94 9.04 -10.88
CA LEU A 20 11.54 9.50 -9.62
C LEU A 20 11.19 8.41 -8.59
N CYS A 21 11.81 7.23 -8.73
CA CYS A 21 11.92 6.29 -7.62
C CYS A 21 12.86 6.94 -6.59
N GLN A 22 12.36 7.90 -5.82
CA GLN A 22 13.07 8.32 -4.63
C GLN A 22 12.81 7.24 -3.57
N ALA A 23 13.90 6.62 -3.11
CA ALA A 23 13.87 5.86 -1.88
C ALA A 23 13.28 6.76 -0.78
N LEU A 24 12.21 6.29 -0.15
CA LEU A 24 11.48 7.03 0.87
C LEU A 24 11.55 6.24 2.17
N ASP A 25 11.94 6.93 3.24
CA ASP A 25 11.82 6.35 4.57
C ASP A 25 10.36 6.44 5.03
N LEU A 26 9.82 5.30 5.42
CA LEU A 26 8.51 5.15 6.00
C LEU A 26 8.64 4.91 7.50
N TYR A 27 7.64 5.36 8.26
CA TYR A 27 7.63 5.31 9.70
C TYR A 27 6.44 4.54 10.22
N ARG A 28 6.65 3.71 11.22
CA ARG A 28 5.58 2.97 11.90
C ARG A 28 5.74 3.11 13.41
N ALA A 29 4.70 3.63 14.05
CA ALA A 29 4.55 3.47 15.49
C ALA A 29 4.14 2.01 15.78
N ASP A 30 4.75 1.35 16.75
CA ASP A 30 4.32 0.01 17.18
C ASP A 30 4.68 -0.21 18.66
N SER A 31 3.87 -0.97 19.39
CA SER A 31 4.15 -1.27 20.81
C SER A 31 5.20 -2.36 20.98
N ARG A 32 5.42 -3.18 19.95
CA ARG A 32 6.24 -4.39 20.05
C ARG A 32 7.71 -4.06 19.83
N PRO A 33 8.62 -4.64 20.65
CA PRO A 33 10.06 -4.49 20.46
C PRO A 33 10.54 -5.26 19.24
N TYR A 34 11.73 -4.88 18.74
CA TYR A 34 12.31 -5.47 17.53
C TYR A 34 12.49 -7.00 17.65
N SER A 35 12.83 -7.53 18.83
CA SER A 35 12.95 -8.98 19.06
C SER A 35 11.66 -9.75 18.75
N THR A 36 10.50 -9.16 19.02
CA THR A 36 9.18 -9.74 18.68
C THR A 36 8.87 -9.58 17.19
N MET A 37 9.30 -8.49 16.56
CA MET A 37 9.20 -8.30 15.10
C MET A 37 10.01 -9.38 14.36
N GLN A 38 11.21 -9.69 14.87
CA GLN A 38 12.09 -10.72 14.32
C GLN A 38 11.47 -12.13 14.41
N ALA A 39 10.87 -12.47 15.56
CA ALA A 39 10.21 -13.75 15.76
C ALA A 39 8.94 -13.93 14.90
N SER A 40 8.31 -12.83 14.48
CA SER A 40 7.08 -12.82 13.68
C SER A 40 7.30 -12.63 12.18
N LYS A 41 8.56 -12.60 11.70
CA LYS A 41 8.92 -12.19 10.32
C LYS A 41 8.27 -10.86 9.91
N GLY A 42 8.15 -9.95 10.87
CA GLY A 42 7.75 -8.57 10.64
C GLY A 42 6.26 -8.40 10.28
N GLN A 43 5.41 -8.68 11.28
CA GLN A 43 4.00 -8.29 11.36
C GLN A 43 3.14 -8.79 10.18
N SER A 44 2.35 -9.83 10.49
CA SER A 44 1.77 -10.83 9.58
C SER A 44 2.83 -11.77 9.02
N THR A 45 2.68 -13.07 9.28
CA THR A 45 3.46 -14.12 8.63
C THR A 45 3.35 -13.96 7.13
N PHE A 46 4.44 -13.53 6.49
CA PHE A 46 4.57 -13.60 5.03
C PHE A 46 4.20 -15.02 4.57
N GLY A 47 3.17 -15.14 3.75
CA GLY A 47 2.67 -16.42 3.22
C GLY A 47 1.41 -17.00 3.88
N ILE A 48 0.87 -16.41 4.95
CA ILE A 48 -0.54 -16.62 5.32
C ILE A 48 -1.26 -15.34 4.94
N ALA A 49 -1.80 -15.29 3.73
CA ALA A 49 -2.78 -14.29 3.37
C ALA A 49 -3.90 -14.40 4.41
N THR A 50 -4.00 -13.41 5.29
CA THR A 50 -5.25 -13.18 5.99
C THR A 50 -6.30 -13.07 4.88
N PRO A 51 -7.48 -13.71 5.02
CA PRO A 51 -8.46 -13.73 3.94
C PRO A 51 -8.83 -12.32 3.45
N ASP A 52 -8.65 -11.29 4.28
CA ASP A 52 -8.85 -9.91 3.88
C ASP A 52 -7.56 -9.22 3.40
N THR A 53 -7.41 -9.12 2.09
CA THR A 53 -6.38 -8.27 1.43
C THR A 53 -7.01 -7.03 0.79
N SER A 54 -8.12 -6.53 1.35
CA SER A 54 -8.79 -5.33 0.86
C SER A 54 -8.14 -4.07 1.44
N LEU A 55 -7.50 -3.26 0.58
CA LEU A 55 -6.97 -1.96 1.01
C LEU A 55 -8.08 -1.05 1.53
N TRP A 56 -9.27 -1.10 0.93
CA TRP A 56 -10.44 -0.38 1.43
C TRP A 56 -10.80 -0.75 2.87
N ASN A 57 -10.81 -2.04 3.19
CA ASN A 57 -11.14 -2.48 4.56
C ASN A 57 -10.01 -2.14 5.54
N HIS A 58 -8.75 -2.19 5.09
CA HIS A 58 -7.60 -1.80 5.89
C HIS A 58 -7.71 -0.36 6.37
N VAL A 59 -7.87 0.59 5.42
CA VAL A 59 -7.93 2.01 5.77
C VAL A 59 -9.18 2.37 6.59
N ASN A 60 -10.29 1.64 6.42
CA ASN A 60 -11.52 1.88 7.19
C ASN A 60 -11.58 1.09 8.51
N GLY A 61 -10.58 0.25 8.80
CA GLY A 61 -10.75 -0.88 9.69
C GLY A 61 -10.60 -0.60 11.19
N ALA A 62 -9.81 0.40 11.57
CA ALA A 62 -9.40 0.57 12.95
C ALA A 62 -10.40 1.35 13.80
N SER A 63 -11.21 0.65 14.60
CA SER A 63 -12.11 1.28 15.58
C SER A 63 -11.38 1.98 16.74
N ASN A 64 -10.10 1.67 16.94
CA ASN A 64 -9.24 2.22 18.00
C ASN A 64 -8.32 3.37 17.52
N GLY A 65 -8.45 3.81 16.26
CA GLY A 65 -7.63 4.87 15.68
C GLY A 65 -6.20 4.44 15.30
N PHE A 66 -5.90 3.14 15.31
CA PHE A 66 -4.60 2.60 14.91
C PHE A 66 -4.78 1.57 13.80
N SER A 67 -4.09 1.72 12.67
CA SER A 67 -4.30 0.87 11.49
C SER A 67 -4.29 -0.62 11.81
N LYS A 68 -5.23 -1.36 11.23
CA LYS A 68 -5.32 -2.81 11.39
C LYS A 68 -4.01 -3.46 10.98
N ASP A 69 -3.57 -4.45 11.76
CA ASP A 69 -2.47 -5.34 11.43
C ASP A 69 -2.92 -6.82 11.39
N GLU A 70 -4.24 -7.04 11.40
CA GLU A 70 -4.91 -8.34 11.28
C GLU A 70 -5.35 -8.67 9.84
N ASP A 71 -5.22 -7.72 8.92
CA ASP A 71 -5.49 -7.89 7.48
C ASP A 71 -4.18 -8.02 6.70
N GLY A 72 -4.26 -8.07 5.36
CA GLY A 72 -3.12 -8.35 4.50
C GLY A 72 -2.10 -7.20 4.40
N TYR A 73 -2.31 -6.10 5.13
CA TYR A 73 -1.50 -4.90 5.06
C TYR A 73 -0.95 -4.50 6.43
N VAL A 74 0.20 -3.84 6.42
CA VAL A 74 0.76 -3.16 7.59
C VAL A 74 0.94 -1.68 7.27
N SER A 75 0.29 -0.83 8.07
CA SER A 75 0.32 0.60 7.85
C SER A 75 1.64 1.25 8.25
N THR A 76 2.05 2.23 7.46
CA THR A 76 3.19 3.11 7.70
C THR A 76 2.82 4.52 7.24
N THR A 77 3.58 5.52 7.68
CA THR A 77 3.42 6.92 7.24
C THR A 77 4.75 7.50 6.78
N THR A 78 4.70 8.45 5.86
CA THR A 78 5.87 9.25 5.48
C THR A 78 6.23 10.32 6.53
N ASP A 79 5.38 10.52 7.53
CA ASP A 79 5.50 11.60 8.51
C ASP A 79 5.91 11.08 9.90
N ILE A 80 7.19 11.23 10.23
CA ILE A 80 7.72 10.83 11.55
C ILE A 80 7.00 11.53 12.71
N ASN A 81 6.49 12.76 12.53
CA ASN A 81 5.77 13.47 13.59
C ASN A 81 4.38 12.88 13.80
N LEU A 82 3.76 12.36 12.75
CA LEU A 82 2.53 11.60 12.86
C LEU A 82 2.79 10.28 13.59
N ALA A 83 3.85 9.55 13.26
CA ALA A 83 4.25 8.34 13.99
C ALA A 83 4.50 8.62 15.49
N ARG A 84 5.19 9.73 15.83
CA ARG A 84 5.34 10.18 17.23
C ARG A 84 4.00 10.46 17.89
N THR A 85 3.08 11.10 17.17
CA THR A 85 1.73 11.40 17.66
C THR A 85 0.96 10.12 17.94
N TRP A 86 1.09 9.10 17.08
CA TRP A 86 0.48 7.79 17.30
C TRP A 86 1.04 7.06 18.52
N VAL A 87 2.36 7.11 18.76
CA VAL A 87 2.93 6.58 20.01
C VAL A 87 2.32 7.26 21.23
N ARG A 88 2.20 8.59 21.21
CA ARG A 88 1.63 9.36 22.32
C ARG A 88 0.14 9.06 22.53
N GLN A 89 -0.65 9.07 21.47
CA GLN A 89 -2.12 9.00 21.55
C GLN A 89 -2.64 7.57 21.67
N PHE A 90 -2.03 6.61 20.98
CA PHE A 90 -2.55 5.25 20.88
C PHE A 90 -1.74 4.23 21.67
N LEU A 91 -0.45 4.51 21.95
CA LEU A 91 0.42 3.60 22.71
C LEU A 91 0.76 4.13 24.12
N GLY A 92 0.01 5.14 24.61
CA GLY A 92 0.21 5.71 25.95
C GLY A 92 1.61 6.29 26.18
N GLY A 93 2.27 6.76 25.12
CA GLY A 93 3.65 7.28 25.19
C GLY A 93 4.72 6.20 25.33
N ASN A 94 4.39 4.93 25.12
CA ASN A 94 5.31 3.80 25.26
C ASN A 94 5.26 2.92 24.01
N GLY A 95 6.37 2.85 23.27
CA GLY A 95 6.45 2.03 22.06
C GLY A 95 7.76 2.24 21.32
N PHE A 96 7.70 2.04 20.01
CA PHE A 96 8.81 2.18 19.09
C PHE A 96 8.35 2.93 17.85
N ILE A 97 9.25 3.71 17.26
CA ILE A 97 9.06 4.28 15.92
C ILE A 97 10.06 3.58 15.02
N TYR A 98 9.60 2.66 14.19
CA TYR A 98 10.40 1.99 13.18
C TYR A 98 10.57 2.89 11.98
N ARG A 99 11.80 3.00 11.48
CA ARG A 99 12.14 3.61 10.19
C ARG A 99 12.42 2.48 9.19
N ILE A 100 11.66 2.48 8.11
CA ILE A 100 11.54 1.36 7.17
C ILE A 100 11.86 1.87 5.78
N HIS A 101 12.67 1.14 5.03
CA HIS A 101 12.98 1.52 3.66
C HIS A 101 11.79 1.23 2.75
N SER A 102 11.45 2.15 1.84
CA SER A 102 10.46 1.88 0.81
C SER A 102 10.83 0.66 -0.04
N ALA A 103 9.83 -0.14 -0.40
CA ALA A 103 9.96 -1.22 -1.37
C ALA A 103 8.65 -1.36 -2.17
N PRO A 104 8.63 -2.12 -3.28
CA PRO A 104 7.47 -2.22 -4.16
C PRO A 104 6.19 -2.79 -3.53
N ASN A 105 6.27 -3.38 -2.33
CA ASN A 105 5.11 -3.80 -1.54
C ASN A 105 4.41 -2.64 -0.79
N MET A 106 5.01 -1.46 -0.74
CA MET A 106 4.47 -0.27 -0.07
C MET A 106 3.51 0.47 -1.00
N ILE A 107 2.20 0.35 -0.76
CA ILE A 107 1.15 0.91 -1.60
C ILE A 107 0.73 2.28 -1.08
N ASP A 108 0.75 3.30 -1.93
CA ASP A 108 0.26 4.64 -1.58
C ASP A 108 -1.26 4.61 -1.45
N CYS A 109 -1.78 4.71 -0.23
CA CYS A 109 -3.22 4.65 0.03
C CYS A 109 -3.97 5.82 -0.62
N GLN A 110 -3.41 7.03 -0.55
CA GLN A 110 -4.04 8.22 -1.10
C GLN A 110 -4.07 8.16 -2.63
N ALA A 111 -2.97 7.81 -3.27
CA ALA A 111 -2.92 7.70 -4.72
C ALA A 111 -3.75 6.53 -5.25
N THR A 112 -3.91 5.46 -4.45
CA THR A 112 -4.70 4.28 -4.82
C THR A 112 -6.21 4.50 -4.67
N LEU A 113 -6.65 5.09 -3.56
CA LEU A 113 -8.08 5.29 -3.24
C LEU A 113 -8.60 6.66 -3.70
N GLY A 114 -7.72 7.61 -4.00
CA GLY A 114 -8.07 8.92 -4.54
C GLY A 114 -9.01 9.69 -3.62
N LYS A 115 -10.08 10.25 -4.20
CA LYS A 115 -11.13 10.99 -3.47
C LYS A 115 -11.92 10.15 -2.47
N TYR A 116 -11.76 8.82 -2.50
CA TYR A 116 -12.44 7.90 -1.59
C TYR A 116 -11.59 7.53 -0.38
N ASN A 117 -10.33 7.95 -0.31
CA ASN A 117 -9.53 7.73 0.90
C ASN A 117 -10.16 8.48 2.09
N PRO A 118 -10.57 7.80 3.17
CA PRO A 118 -11.11 8.46 4.36
C PRO A 118 -10.06 9.25 5.15
N TYR A 119 -8.76 8.91 5.01
CA TYR A 119 -7.69 9.46 5.83
C TYR A 119 -6.49 9.98 5.01
N PRO A 120 -6.68 10.92 4.08
CA PRO A 120 -5.59 11.50 3.26
C PRO A 120 -4.45 12.08 4.10
N GLN A 121 -4.78 12.67 5.27
CA GLN A 121 -3.84 13.31 6.17
C GLN A 121 -2.84 12.34 6.81
N GLU A 122 -3.13 11.04 6.81
CA GLU A 122 -2.23 10.05 7.40
C GLU A 122 -0.98 9.78 6.55
N LYS A 123 -1.01 10.21 5.27
CA LYS A 123 0.08 10.01 4.30
C LYS A 123 0.55 8.56 4.29
N GLU A 124 -0.44 7.67 4.31
CA GLU A 124 -0.26 6.26 4.57
C GLU A 124 0.33 5.53 3.36
N PHE A 125 1.32 4.68 3.65
CA PHE A 125 1.74 3.60 2.77
C PHE A 125 1.46 2.27 3.44
N ALA A 126 0.63 1.45 2.80
CA ALA A 126 0.24 0.14 3.31
C ALA A 126 1.15 -0.95 2.71
N ALA A 127 1.89 -1.65 3.56
CA ALA A 127 2.80 -2.73 3.17
C ALA A 127 2.01 -4.02 2.93
N LEU A 128 1.76 -4.36 1.66
CA LEU A 128 1.11 -5.62 1.29
C LEU A 128 1.99 -6.80 1.68
N GLY A 129 1.45 -7.74 2.47
CA GLY A 129 2.18 -8.90 2.96
C GLY A 129 3.12 -8.62 4.13
N GLY A 130 3.09 -7.42 4.71
CA GLY A 130 3.89 -7.05 5.88
C GLY A 130 5.24 -6.41 5.55
N ILE A 131 6.08 -6.25 6.59
CA ILE A 131 7.34 -5.50 6.53
C ILE A 131 8.47 -6.42 6.97
N LYS A 132 9.46 -6.66 6.12
CA LYS A 132 10.55 -7.58 6.48
C LYS A 132 11.52 -7.02 7.51
N ASP A 133 12.14 -7.91 8.27
CA ASP A 133 13.19 -7.56 9.22
C ASP A 133 14.38 -6.90 8.52
N ASN A 134 14.77 -7.38 7.34
CA ASN A 134 15.85 -6.81 6.53
C ASN A 134 15.47 -5.49 5.83
N GLN A 135 14.20 -5.09 5.85
CA GLN A 135 13.68 -3.82 5.31
C GLN A 135 13.68 -2.69 6.35
N ILE A 136 13.63 -3.03 7.64
CA ILE A 136 13.68 -2.08 8.74
C ILE A 136 15.09 -1.49 8.83
N ILE A 137 15.24 -0.18 8.72
CA ILE A 137 16.55 0.48 8.78
C ILE A 137 16.99 0.71 10.23
N SER A 138 16.04 1.08 11.09
CA SER A 138 16.29 1.44 12.48
C SER A 138 15.00 1.57 13.27
N TRP A 139 15.11 1.77 14.59
CA TRP A 139 13.99 2.14 15.45
C TRP A 139 14.39 3.16 16.52
N ILE A 140 13.40 3.91 16.98
CA ILE A 140 13.52 4.85 18.10
C ILE A 140 12.64 4.33 19.23
N PRO A 141 13.20 3.83 20.34
CA PRO A 141 12.43 3.51 21.53
C PRO A 141 11.81 4.78 22.12
N VAL A 142 10.54 4.72 22.52
CA VAL A 142 9.85 5.80 23.21
C VAL A 142 9.30 5.27 24.53
N ARG A 143 9.60 5.95 25.63
CA ARG A 143 9.14 5.61 26.97
C ARG A 143 8.65 6.87 27.68
N ASN A 144 7.44 6.84 28.22
CA ASN A 144 6.81 7.99 28.86
C ASN A 144 6.90 9.28 28.02
N ASN A 145 6.65 9.17 26.71
CA ASN A 145 6.78 10.25 25.71
C ASN A 145 8.20 10.79 25.46
N VAL A 146 9.23 10.15 26.02
CA VAL A 146 10.63 10.50 25.78
C VAL A 146 11.22 9.54 24.75
N ALA A 147 11.68 10.09 23.62
CA ALA A 147 12.39 9.34 22.59
C ALA A 147 13.85 9.11 23.00
N ALA A 148 14.30 7.87 22.94
CA ALA A 148 15.71 7.50 23.11
C ALA A 148 16.51 7.75 21.82
N ALA A 149 17.80 7.39 21.84
CA ALA A 149 18.62 7.39 20.63
C ALA A 149 18.07 6.38 19.60
N GLU A 150 18.24 6.70 18.31
CA GLU A 150 17.91 5.78 17.23
C GLU A 150 18.89 4.61 17.22
N GLU A 151 18.36 3.39 17.23
CA GLU A 151 19.12 2.14 17.16
C GLU A 151 19.07 1.61 15.73
N LYS A 152 20.25 1.33 15.15
CA LYS A 152 20.36 0.78 13.79
C LYS A 152 20.07 -0.72 13.79
N ASN A 153 19.35 -1.17 12.77
CA ASN A 153 19.11 -2.60 12.57
C ASN A 153 20.34 -3.25 11.90
N PRO A 154 21.04 -4.19 12.54
CA PRO A 154 22.17 -4.88 11.93
C PRO A 154 21.77 -5.82 10.79
N PHE A 155 20.49 -6.17 10.67
CA PHE A 155 19.96 -7.05 9.62
C PHE A 155 19.45 -6.27 8.39
N TYR A 156 19.47 -4.94 8.42
CA TYR A 156 19.07 -4.12 7.28
C TYR A 156 19.95 -4.41 6.05
N GLN A 157 19.33 -4.72 4.91
CA GLN A 157 20.04 -5.05 3.67
C GLN A 157 20.01 -3.88 2.67
N ALA A 158 20.91 -2.92 2.86
CA ALA A 158 21.04 -1.75 1.97
C ALA A 158 21.30 -2.13 0.50
N ASN A 159 21.98 -3.25 0.24
CA ASN A 159 22.21 -3.78 -1.11
C ASN A 159 20.94 -4.25 -1.81
N ILE A 160 19.90 -4.64 -1.06
CA ILE A 160 18.58 -5.02 -1.59
C ILE A 160 17.72 -3.76 -1.77
N TYR A 161 17.61 -2.95 -0.72
CA TYR A 161 16.63 -1.88 -0.67
C TYR A 161 17.12 -0.54 -1.19
N GLY A 162 18.42 -0.26 -1.22
CA GLY A 162 18.96 1.09 -1.45
C GLY A 162 18.57 1.76 -2.77
N ASN A 163 18.13 0.98 -3.78
CA ASN A 163 17.62 1.49 -5.06
C ASN A 163 16.12 1.26 -5.25
N MET A 164 15.42 0.82 -4.21
CA MET A 164 14.00 0.48 -4.25
C MET A 164 13.13 1.68 -3.90
N GLY A 165 12.09 1.88 -4.70
CA GLY A 165 11.01 2.82 -4.44
C GLY A 165 9.78 2.12 -3.88
N THR A 166 8.72 2.89 -3.64
CA THR A 166 7.41 2.35 -3.26
C THR A 166 6.71 1.64 -4.44
N GLY A 167 5.64 0.90 -4.16
CA GLY A 167 4.74 0.36 -5.18
C GLY A 167 3.83 1.42 -5.81
N GLY A 168 3.79 2.63 -5.25
CA GLY A 168 3.01 3.76 -5.73
C GLY A 168 1.50 3.49 -5.71
N ALA A 169 0.78 4.12 -6.65
CA ALA A 169 -0.65 3.93 -6.82
C ALA A 169 -0.96 2.55 -7.43
N GLN A 170 -1.82 1.77 -6.78
CA GLN A 170 -2.27 0.46 -7.27
C GLN A 170 -3.80 0.37 -7.31
N PRO A 171 -4.51 1.02 -8.27
CA PRO A 171 -5.97 1.03 -8.28
C PRO A 171 -6.63 -0.35 -8.32
N LYS A 172 -5.93 -1.39 -8.80
CA LYS A 172 -6.38 -2.79 -8.74
C LYS A 172 -6.48 -3.34 -7.31
N LEU A 173 -5.68 -2.81 -6.39
CA LEU A 173 -5.64 -3.20 -4.97
C LEU A 173 -6.62 -2.41 -4.10
N ALA A 174 -7.28 -1.38 -4.65
CA ALA A 174 -8.23 -0.54 -3.91
C ALA A 174 -9.34 -1.36 -3.24
N ALA A 175 -9.79 -2.45 -3.89
CA ALA A 175 -10.72 -3.43 -3.34
C ALA A 175 -12.02 -2.84 -2.75
N PHE A 176 -12.56 -1.78 -3.37
CA PHE A 176 -13.86 -1.22 -2.99
C PHE A 176 -14.97 -2.29 -3.00
N PRO A 177 -15.98 -2.18 -2.12
CA PRO A 177 -17.09 -3.12 -2.10
C PRO A 177 -17.83 -3.16 -3.45
N PRO A 178 -18.44 -4.31 -3.82
CA PRO A 178 -19.27 -4.38 -5.01
C PRO A 178 -20.35 -3.28 -5.05
N GLY A 179 -20.56 -2.68 -6.21
CA GLY A 179 -21.51 -1.58 -6.41
C GLY A 179 -20.97 -0.18 -6.08
N HIS A 180 -19.80 -0.07 -5.42
CA HIS A 180 -19.18 1.21 -5.10
C HIS A 180 -18.96 2.09 -6.34
N ALA A 181 -19.11 3.41 -6.20
CA ALA A 181 -19.07 4.35 -7.32
C ALA A 181 -17.73 4.36 -8.06
N ALA A 182 -16.63 4.15 -7.32
CA ALA A 182 -15.28 4.07 -7.88
C ALA A 182 -15.16 3.07 -9.04
N TRP A 183 -15.84 1.92 -8.99
CA TRP A 183 -15.77 0.93 -10.07
C TRP A 183 -16.29 1.42 -11.43
N ARG A 184 -16.96 2.58 -11.49
CA ARG A 184 -17.40 3.22 -12.74
C ARG A 184 -16.56 4.42 -13.14
N GLU A 185 -15.51 4.74 -12.39
CA GLU A 185 -14.67 5.91 -12.57
C GLU A 185 -13.23 5.50 -12.88
N ALA A 186 -12.53 6.28 -13.70
CA ALA A 186 -11.09 6.11 -13.87
C ALA A 186 -10.35 6.49 -12.57
N PRO A 187 -9.26 5.78 -12.20
CA PRO A 187 -8.65 4.68 -12.92
C PRO A 187 -9.24 3.29 -12.61
N TRP A 188 -10.12 3.15 -11.62
CA TRP A 188 -10.58 1.83 -11.14
C TRP A 188 -11.46 1.06 -12.11
N SER A 189 -12.15 1.76 -13.02
CA SER A 189 -13.01 1.13 -14.02
C SER A 189 -12.30 0.11 -14.89
N GLN A 190 -10.98 0.24 -15.09
CA GLN A 190 -10.17 -0.72 -15.86
C GLN A 190 -10.01 -2.09 -15.15
N PHE A 191 -10.21 -2.13 -13.83
CA PHE A 191 -10.11 -3.33 -12.98
C PHE A 191 -11.48 -3.83 -12.52
N SER A 192 -12.55 -3.33 -13.15
CA SER A 192 -13.94 -3.65 -12.78
C SER A 192 -14.60 -4.59 -13.78
N SER A 193 -15.59 -5.35 -13.32
CA SER A 193 -16.55 -6.07 -14.15
C SER A 193 -17.94 -5.52 -13.89
N CYS A 194 -18.62 -5.10 -14.96
CA CYS A 194 -19.99 -4.60 -14.90
C CYS A 194 -20.91 -5.58 -15.63
N PRO A 195 -22.01 -6.03 -15.02
CA PRO A 195 -23.00 -6.87 -15.70
C PRO A 195 -23.48 -6.24 -17.01
N ARG A 196 -23.55 -7.04 -18.07
CA ARG A 196 -24.19 -6.62 -19.32
C ARG A 196 -25.70 -6.49 -19.07
N ARG A 197 -26.34 -5.48 -19.68
CA ARG A 197 -27.81 -5.36 -19.64
C ARG A 197 -28.43 -6.62 -20.23
N ALA A 198 -29.30 -7.29 -19.48
CA ALA A 198 -30.29 -8.16 -20.12
C ALA A 198 -31.27 -7.25 -20.88
N ALA A 199 -31.67 -7.63 -22.10
CA ALA A 199 -32.59 -6.85 -22.93
C ALA A 199 -33.99 -6.65 -22.31
N ARG A 200 -34.24 -7.25 -21.14
CA ARG A 200 -35.53 -7.28 -20.43
C ARG A 200 -35.56 -6.42 -19.15
N ASP A 201 -34.41 -5.89 -18.71
CA ASP A 201 -34.35 -5.01 -17.53
C ASP A 201 -34.66 -3.57 -17.92
N PHE A 202 -35.96 -3.29 -18.05
CA PHE A 202 -36.51 -1.95 -18.27
C PHE A 202 -36.51 -1.08 -17.00
N PHE A 203 -36.27 -1.68 -15.83
CA PHE A 203 -36.15 -0.96 -14.56
C PHE A 203 -34.68 -0.60 -14.30
N ILE A 204 -34.45 0.67 -13.98
CA ILE A 204 -33.13 1.28 -13.79
C ILE A 204 -32.50 0.76 -12.49
N GLU A 205 -32.04 -0.49 -12.46
CA GLU A 205 -31.11 -0.92 -11.44
C GLU A 205 -29.72 -0.37 -11.82
N LYS A 206 -29.18 0.52 -10.98
CA LYS A 206 -27.83 1.06 -11.15
C LYS A 206 -26.87 -0.11 -11.35
N ARG A 207 -26.20 -0.18 -12.51
CA ARG A 207 -25.21 -1.23 -12.80
C ARG A 207 -24.25 -1.37 -11.61
N GLN A 208 -24.37 -2.49 -10.90
CA GLN A 208 -23.50 -2.81 -9.78
C GLN A 208 -22.20 -3.37 -10.36
N CYS A 209 -21.30 -2.48 -10.74
CA CYS A 209 -19.94 -2.86 -11.09
C CYS A 209 -19.20 -3.30 -9.82
N GLY A 210 -18.42 -4.35 -9.92
CA GLY A 210 -17.55 -4.84 -8.86
C GLY A 210 -16.14 -5.06 -9.39
N PRO A 211 -15.21 -5.55 -8.56
CA PRO A 211 -13.87 -5.89 -9.01
C PRO A 211 -13.92 -7.05 -10.03
N ALA A 212 -13.02 -7.04 -11.01
CA ALA A 212 -12.93 -8.09 -12.03
C ALA A 212 -12.30 -9.39 -11.51
N LYS A 213 -11.55 -9.32 -10.41
CA LYS A 213 -10.95 -10.45 -9.68
C LYS A 213 -11.16 -10.26 -8.18
N SER A 214 -10.92 -11.29 -7.38
CA SER A 214 -10.93 -11.11 -5.92
C SER A 214 -9.75 -10.23 -5.47
N ASN A 215 -9.87 -9.64 -4.28
CA ASN A 215 -8.78 -8.88 -3.66
C ASN A 215 -7.54 -9.76 -3.41
N GLN A 216 -7.70 -11.04 -3.09
CA GLN A 216 -6.57 -11.96 -2.92
C GLN A 216 -5.86 -12.24 -4.24
N ALA A 217 -6.61 -12.36 -5.35
CA ALA A 217 -6.01 -12.58 -6.67
C ALA A 217 -5.19 -11.35 -7.12
N PHE A 218 -5.72 -10.13 -6.97
CA PHE A 218 -4.94 -8.93 -7.27
C PHE A 218 -3.74 -8.74 -6.33
N ALA A 219 -3.88 -9.09 -5.06
CA ALA A 219 -2.78 -9.06 -4.09
C ALA A 219 -1.68 -10.06 -4.46
N ALA A 220 -2.03 -11.30 -4.81
CA ALA A 220 -1.08 -12.31 -5.28
C ALA A 220 -0.33 -11.83 -6.53
N GLU A 221 -1.03 -11.31 -7.54
CA GLU A 221 -0.41 -10.74 -8.74
C GLU A 221 0.54 -9.57 -8.44
N HIS A 222 0.24 -8.78 -7.39
CA HIS A 222 1.14 -7.72 -6.97
C HIS A 222 2.37 -8.27 -6.24
N LEU A 223 2.21 -9.26 -5.37
CA LEU A 223 3.33 -9.89 -4.67
C LEU A 223 4.26 -10.65 -5.63
N ASP A 224 3.71 -11.30 -6.67
CA ASP A 224 4.50 -11.89 -7.76
C ASP A 224 5.30 -10.82 -8.51
N TYR A 225 4.68 -9.65 -8.75
CA TYR A 225 5.40 -8.50 -9.32
C TYR A 225 6.52 -8.03 -8.39
N VAL A 226 6.25 -7.86 -7.09
CA VAL A 226 7.25 -7.47 -6.08
C VAL A 226 8.44 -8.43 -6.10
N ASP A 227 8.19 -9.74 -6.17
CA ASP A 227 9.25 -10.76 -6.30
C ASP A 227 10.11 -10.54 -7.53
N SER A 228 9.46 -10.29 -8.67
CA SER A 228 10.15 -10.15 -9.95
C SER A 228 11.08 -8.92 -10.00
N VAL A 229 10.71 -7.84 -9.30
CA VAL A 229 11.49 -6.60 -9.27
C VAL A 229 12.44 -6.51 -8.07
N CYS A 230 12.17 -7.25 -7.01
CA CYS A 230 13.02 -7.36 -5.83
C CYS A 230 12.96 -8.78 -5.23
N PRO A 231 13.72 -9.73 -5.79
CA PRO A 231 13.73 -11.12 -5.32
C PRO A 231 14.20 -11.29 -3.87
N GLY A 232 14.91 -10.29 -3.32
CA GLY A 232 15.36 -10.25 -1.93
C GLY A 232 14.43 -9.52 -0.96
N CYS A 233 13.29 -8.99 -1.46
CA CYS A 233 12.29 -8.31 -0.64
C CYS A 233 11.25 -9.29 -0.03
N GLN A 234 11.29 -10.58 -0.41
CA GLN A 234 10.42 -11.65 0.11
C GLN A 234 10.97 -12.39 1.33
#